data_AF-A0A8K0A0U7-F1
#
_entry.id   AF-A0A8K0A0U7-F1
#
_cell.length_a   1.000
_cell.length_b   1.000
_cell.length_c   1.000
_cell.angle_alpha   90.00
_cell.angle_beta   90.00
_cell.angle_gamma   90.00
#
_symmetry.space_group_name_H-M   'P 1'
#
loop_
_entity.id
_entity.type
_entity.pdbx_description
1 polymer ?
#
loop_
_entity_poly.entity_id
_entity_poly.type
_entity_poly.pdbx_seq_one_letter_code
_entity_poly.pdbx_strand_id
1 'polypeptide(L)'
;MCYNVKCEKCQKTTWKGCGRHAEAVMKDVPPEQRCECPREDGPPAQKLYSQKKMTMCNSVKSCWLVFRTLLGFALYIADFVTDVILAVEYAIYDHYYWFGLTLGFALVPQIIVNMILWKKDGCKWYYVLGLGVPAKYIQVLYAFFCRKENISEARETEDREEHKSVTRAVNDLLPLARLVGTLLESLPEICLQIYVLLRTGELSSLEIQTVKAFTMAVSFLASLYSIIEWETGFPND
;
A
#
# COMPACT_ATOMS: atom_id res chain seq x y z
N MET A 1 0.27 -18.81 -32.57
CA MET A 1 -0.65 -19.14 -33.69
C MET A 1 -0.62 -20.64 -33.92
N CYS A 2 -1.76 -21.27 -34.23
CA CYS A 2 -1.80 -22.70 -34.56
C CYS A 2 -1.76 -22.86 -36.08
N TYR A 3 -1.04 -23.86 -36.60
CA TYR A 3 -0.90 -24.11 -38.04
C TYR A 3 -0.75 -25.60 -38.34
N ASN A 4 -1.04 -25.99 -39.58
CA ASN A 4 -0.97 -27.37 -40.05
C ASN A 4 0.48 -27.83 -40.25
N VAL A 5 0.80 -29.03 -39.77
CA VAL A 5 2.09 -29.71 -39.94
C VAL A 5 1.85 -31.19 -40.21
N LYS A 6 2.85 -31.88 -40.76
CA LYS A 6 2.82 -33.35 -40.93
C LYS A 6 3.34 -34.02 -39.66
N CYS A 7 2.68 -35.10 -39.23
CA CYS A 7 3.15 -35.87 -38.10
C CYS A 7 4.34 -36.74 -38.52
N GLU A 8 5.40 -36.76 -37.71
CA GLU A 8 6.61 -37.54 -38.00
C GLU A 8 6.36 -39.06 -37.94
N LYS A 9 5.42 -39.51 -37.08
CA LYS A 9 5.09 -40.93 -36.88
C LYS A 9 4.15 -41.50 -37.96
N CYS A 10 3.07 -40.79 -38.28
CA CYS A 10 2.00 -41.28 -39.16
C CYS A 10 1.96 -40.62 -40.54
N GLN A 11 2.75 -39.55 -40.78
CA GLN A 11 2.75 -38.69 -41.99
C GLN A 11 1.39 -38.05 -42.35
N LYS A 12 0.33 -38.28 -41.56
CA LYS A 12 -0.96 -37.60 -41.67
C LYS A 12 -0.89 -36.16 -41.13
N THR A 13 -1.85 -35.34 -41.53
CA THR A 13 -1.91 -33.93 -41.16
C THR A 13 -2.31 -33.79 -39.69
N THR A 14 -1.58 -32.94 -38.98
CA THR A 14 -1.79 -32.59 -37.58
C THR A 14 -1.54 -31.08 -37.43
N TRP A 15 -1.66 -30.52 -36.22
CA TRP A 15 -1.44 -29.08 -36.00
C TRP A 15 -0.38 -28.88 -34.91
N LYS A 16 0.38 -27.76 -34.99
CA LYS A 16 1.35 -27.31 -33.98
C LYS A 16 0.95 -25.93 -33.43
N GLY A 17 1.05 -25.72 -32.12
CA GLY A 17 0.59 -24.48 -31.46
C GLY A 17 0.07 -24.67 -30.03
N CYS A 18 -0.84 -23.79 -29.58
CA CYS A 18 -1.37 -23.77 -28.22
C CYS A 18 -2.68 -24.57 -28.01
N GLY A 19 -3.21 -25.22 -29.04
CA GLY A 19 -4.39 -26.09 -28.98
C GLY A 19 -5.75 -25.42 -28.94
N ARG A 20 -5.83 -24.14 -28.55
CA ARG A 20 -7.09 -23.39 -28.50
C ARG A 20 -7.73 -23.11 -29.86
N HIS A 21 -6.99 -23.30 -30.94
CA HIS A 21 -7.46 -23.07 -32.32
C HIS A 21 -7.33 -24.32 -33.18
N ALA A 22 -7.22 -25.49 -32.55
CA ALA A 22 -7.07 -26.79 -33.21
C ALA A 22 -8.19 -27.06 -34.23
N GLU A 23 -9.43 -26.80 -33.84
CA GLU A 23 -10.62 -27.07 -34.66
C GLU A 23 -10.66 -26.19 -35.91
N ALA A 24 -10.35 -24.90 -35.77
CA ALA A 24 -10.30 -23.96 -36.89
C ALA A 24 -9.21 -24.32 -37.91
N VAL A 25 -8.05 -24.74 -37.43
CA VAL A 25 -6.89 -25.08 -38.28
C VAL A 25 -7.08 -26.41 -39.02
N MET A 26 -7.82 -27.34 -38.43
CA MET A 26 -8.10 -28.66 -39.00
C MET A 26 -9.41 -28.72 -39.80
N LYS A 27 -10.13 -27.60 -39.92
CA LYS A 27 -11.45 -27.52 -40.59
C LYS A 27 -11.40 -28.03 -42.03
N ASP A 28 -10.36 -27.67 -42.77
CA ASP A 28 -10.20 -28.00 -44.18
C ASP A 28 -9.49 -29.35 -44.42
N VAL A 29 -9.17 -30.09 -43.34
CA VAL A 29 -8.51 -31.40 -43.42
C VAL A 29 -9.55 -32.52 -43.34
N PRO A 30 -9.71 -33.35 -44.38
CA PRO A 30 -10.62 -34.50 -44.37
C PRO A 30 -10.30 -35.47 -43.22
N PRO A 31 -11.29 -36.15 -42.62
CA PRO A 31 -11.11 -37.02 -41.46
C PRO A 31 -10.08 -38.13 -41.71
N GLU A 32 -10.05 -38.70 -42.91
CA GLU A 32 -9.12 -39.77 -43.32
C GLU A 32 -7.64 -39.35 -43.24
N GLN A 33 -7.38 -38.05 -43.41
CA GLN A 33 -6.05 -37.45 -43.45
C GLN A 33 -5.64 -36.83 -42.10
N ARG A 34 -6.45 -36.98 -41.05
CA ARG A 34 -6.13 -36.51 -39.70
C ARG A 34 -5.29 -37.58 -38.97
N CYS A 35 -4.24 -37.14 -38.27
CA CYS A 35 -3.45 -38.06 -37.45
C CYS A 35 -4.16 -38.36 -36.13
N GLU A 36 -4.17 -39.65 -35.76
CA GLU A 36 -4.72 -40.16 -34.49
C GLU A 36 -3.64 -40.55 -33.48
N CYS A 37 -2.35 -40.33 -33.81
CA CYS A 37 -1.27 -40.68 -32.90
C CYS A 37 -1.42 -39.97 -31.55
N PRO A 38 -1.12 -40.67 -30.43
CA PRO A 38 -1.04 -40.04 -29.12
C PRO A 38 -0.03 -38.90 -29.22
N ARG A 39 -0.52 -37.70 -28.98
CA ARG A 39 0.30 -36.51 -29.00
C ARG A 39 1.10 -36.48 -27.71
N GLU A 40 2.40 -36.26 -27.86
CA GLU A 40 3.16 -35.67 -26.78
C GLU A 40 2.90 -34.17 -26.89
N ASP A 41 1.68 -33.75 -26.52
CA ASP A 41 1.43 -32.36 -26.22
C ASP A 41 2.33 -32.01 -25.03
N GLY A 42 3.55 -31.55 -25.33
CA GLY A 42 4.30 -30.79 -24.35
C GLY A 42 3.43 -29.61 -23.93
N PRO A 43 3.13 -29.47 -22.64
CA PRO A 43 3.62 -28.25 -22.03
C PRO A 43 4.00 -28.45 -20.56
N PRO A 44 5.28 -28.26 -20.22
CA PRO A 44 5.57 -27.74 -18.88
C PRO A 44 6.25 -26.37 -18.94
N ALA A 45 7.23 -26.13 -19.81
CA ALA A 45 8.13 -24.99 -19.61
C ALA A 45 7.48 -23.61 -19.78
N GLN A 46 6.64 -23.39 -20.80
CA GLN A 46 6.09 -22.04 -21.09
C GLN A 46 4.91 -21.65 -20.19
N LYS A 47 4.02 -22.59 -19.85
CA LYS A 47 2.94 -22.36 -18.87
C LYS A 47 3.52 -22.21 -17.45
N LEU A 48 4.48 -23.06 -17.07
CA LEU A 48 5.16 -22.92 -15.77
C LEU A 48 5.98 -21.63 -15.71
N TYR A 49 6.70 -21.24 -16.77
CA TYR A 49 7.45 -19.97 -16.77
C TYR A 49 6.53 -18.74 -16.71
N SER A 50 5.42 -18.72 -17.46
CA SER A 50 4.43 -17.63 -17.41
C SER A 50 3.69 -17.57 -16.08
N GLN A 51 3.27 -18.71 -15.53
CA GLN A 51 2.64 -18.80 -14.22
C GLN A 51 3.61 -18.43 -13.10
N LYS A 52 4.87 -18.88 -13.17
CA LYS A 52 5.93 -18.56 -12.21
C LYS A 52 6.37 -17.09 -12.29
N LYS A 53 6.38 -16.51 -13.49
CA LYS A 53 6.64 -15.07 -13.69
C LYS A 53 5.49 -14.21 -13.16
N MET A 54 4.25 -14.66 -13.32
CA MET A 54 3.06 -13.98 -12.79
C MET A 54 2.99 -14.10 -11.25
N THR A 55 3.30 -15.25 -10.66
CA THR A 55 3.36 -15.41 -9.19
C THR A 55 4.54 -14.67 -8.57
N MET A 56 5.71 -14.63 -9.22
CA MET A 56 6.86 -13.86 -8.73
C MET A 56 6.61 -12.35 -8.79
N CYS A 57 6.02 -11.83 -9.88
CA CYS A 57 5.66 -10.42 -9.98
C CYS A 57 4.60 -10.03 -8.95
N ASN A 58 3.61 -10.90 -8.71
CA ASN A 58 2.60 -10.66 -7.67
C ASN A 58 3.18 -10.76 -6.25
N SER A 59 4.14 -11.63 -5.99
CA SER A 59 4.83 -11.77 -4.69
C SER A 59 5.73 -10.57 -4.37
N VAL A 60 6.48 -10.06 -5.36
CA VAL A 60 7.34 -8.88 -5.18
C VAL A 60 6.50 -7.61 -4.97
N LYS A 61 5.44 -7.39 -5.78
CA LYS A 61 4.52 -6.26 -5.60
C LYS A 61 3.80 -6.30 -4.25
N SER A 62 3.42 -7.51 -3.84
CA SER A 62 2.82 -7.79 -2.53
C SER A 62 3.75 -7.46 -1.37
N CYS A 63 5.01 -7.90 -1.43
CA CYS A 63 6.00 -7.64 -0.37
C CYS A 63 6.31 -6.14 -0.26
N TRP A 64 6.45 -5.45 -1.40
CA TRP A 64 6.64 -4.01 -1.44
C TRP A 64 5.44 -3.25 -0.84
N LEU A 65 4.21 -3.67 -1.14
CA LEU A 65 2.99 -3.07 -0.59
C LEU A 65 2.91 -3.24 0.94
N VAL A 66 3.23 -4.43 1.46
CA VAL A 66 3.28 -4.68 2.91
C VAL A 66 4.36 -3.83 3.57
N PHE A 67 5.57 -3.78 3.00
CA PHE A 67 6.65 -2.94 3.51
C PHE A 67 6.25 -1.46 3.53
N ARG A 68 5.66 -0.95 2.45
CA ARG A 68 5.14 0.42 2.37
C ARG A 68 4.11 0.69 3.47
N THR A 69 3.15 -0.22 3.63
CA THR A 69 2.09 -0.10 4.65
C THR A 69 2.66 -0.10 6.07
N LEU A 70 3.63 -0.97 6.37
CA LEU A 70 4.30 -1.04 7.66
C LEU A 70 5.13 0.21 7.95
N LEU A 71 5.88 0.69 6.96
CA LEU A 71 6.70 1.90 7.10
C LEU A 71 5.81 3.12 7.35
N GLY A 72 4.72 3.27 6.58
CA GLY A 72 3.74 4.31 6.83
C GLY A 72 3.14 4.22 8.24
N PHE A 73 2.74 3.02 8.67
CA PHE A 73 2.22 2.82 10.03
C PHE A 73 3.24 3.19 11.12
N ALA A 74 4.51 2.82 10.94
CA ALA A 74 5.57 3.15 11.87
C ALA A 74 5.80 4.67 11.97
N LEU A 75 5.81 5.38 10.84
CA LEU A 75 5.93 6.85 10.83
C LEU A 75 4.75 7.53 11.52
N TYR A 76 3.52 7.06 11.28
CA TYR A 76 2.35 7.56 11.99
C TYR A 76 2.46 7.40 13.52
N ILE A 77 3.02 6.29 14.00
CA ILE A 77 3.27 6.12 15.44
C ILE A 77 4.38 7.07 15.90
N ALA A 78 5.43 7.22 15.11
CA ALA A 78 6.55 8.11 15.42
C ALA A 78 6.06 9.55 15.59
N ASP A 79 5.24 10.05 14.67
CA ASP A 79 4.66 11.41 14.70
C ASP A 79 3.87 11.65 16.00
N PHE A 80 2.97 10.72 16.35
CA PHE A 80 2.23 10.80 17.61
C PHE A 80 3.14 10.79 18.85
N VAL A 81 4.20 9.98 18.84
CA VAL A 81 5.15 9.91 19.96
C VAL A 81 5.98 11.18 20.06
N THR A 82 6.44 11.74 18.93
CA THR A 82 7.22 12.98 18.90
C THR A 82 6.41 14.17 19.41
N ASP A 83 5.13 14.26 19.05
CA ASP A 83 4.21 15.29 19.53
C ASP A 83 4.02 15.23 21.04
N VAL A 84 3.80 14.02 21.58
CA VAL A 84 3.63 13.83 23.03
C VAL A 84 4.90 14.20 23.78
N ILE A 85 6.07 13.81 23.28
CA ILE A 85 7.36 14.16 23.90
C ILE A 85 7.53 15.68 23.93
N LEU A 86 7.29 16.36 22.81
CA LEU A 86 7.45 17.81 22.71
C LEU A 86 6.43 18.56 23.57
N ALA A 87 5.18 18.08 23.61
CA ALA A 87 4.14 18.65 24.45
C ALA A 87 4.50 18.52 25.95
N VAL A 88 4.97 17.34 26.39
CA VAL A 88 5.42 17.14 27.77
C VAL A 88 6.61 18.05 28.09
N GLU A 89 7.55 18.21 27.16
CA GLU A 89 8.68 19.11 27.33
C GLU A 89 8.22 20.55 27.55
N TYR A 90 7.31 21.08 26.72
CA TYR A 90 6.77 22.43 26.92
C TYR A 90 5.94 22.58 28.20
N ALA A 91 5.29 21.52 28.66
CA ALA A 91 4.58 21.52 29.94
C ALA A 91 5.55 21.59 31.13
N ILE A 92 6.70 20.92 31.05
CA ILE A 92 7.73 20.96 32.12
C ILE A 92 8.38 22.34 32.20
N TYR A 93 8.59 23.02 31.06
CA TYR A 93 9.19 24.35 31.00
C TYR A 93 8.18 25.51 31.18
N ASP A 94 6.96 25.23 31.66
CA ASP A 94 5.88 26.23 31.88
C ASP A 94 5.51 27.06 30.64
N HIS A 95 5.78 26.55 29.44
CA HIS A 95 5.50 27.21 28.17
C HIS A 95 4.13 26.78 27.60
N TYR A 96 3.06 27.08 28.34
CA TYR A 96 1.69 26.63 28.02
C TYR A 96 1.16 27.07 26.64
N TYR A 97 1.60 28.23 26.12
CA TYR A 97 1.21 28.66 24.77
C TYR A 97 1.78 27.75 23.68
N TRP A 98 2.99 27.24 23.89
CA TRP A 98 3.77 26.47 22.92
C TRP A 98 3.26 25.03 22.95
N PHE A 99 3.05 24.52 24.17
CA PHE A 99 2.29 23.30 24.44
C PHE A 99 0.94 23.27 23.71
N GLY A 100 0.11 24.31 23.87
CA GLY A 100 -1.22 24.36 23.27
C GLY A 100 -1.20 24.38 21.75
N LEU A 101 -0.23 25.09 21.15
CA LEU A 101 -0.06 25.14 19.70
C LEU A 101 0.40 23.80 19.13
N THR A 102 1.42 23.17 19.73
CA THR A 102 1.89 21.83 19.35
C THR A 102 0.77 20.80 19.44
N LEU A 103 0.04 20.79 20.56
CA LEU A 103 -1.08 19.86 20.75
C LEU A 103 -2.21 20.12 19.73
N GLY A 104 -2.45 21.39 19.38
CA GLY A 104 -3.40 21.77 18.34
C GLY A 104 -3.02 21.22 16.97
N PHE A 105 -1.77 21.41 16.55
CA PHE A 105 -1.27 20.90 15.27
C PHE A 105 -1.23 19.37 15.22
N ALA A 106 -1.01 18.69 16.34
CA ALA A 106 -1.07 17.24 16.46
C ALA A 106 -2.52 16.69 16.36
N LEU A 107 -3.44 17.24 17.16
CA LEU A 107 -4.76 16.63 17.34
C LEU A 107 -5.77 17.03 16.27
N VAL A 108 -5.73 18.28 15.78
CA VAL A 108 -6.74 18.79 14.85
C VAL A 108 -6.75 18.03 13.52
N PRO A 109 -5.60 17.79 12.85
CA PRO A 109 -5.59 17.04 11.60
C PRO A 109 -6.09 15.61 11.78
N GLN A 110 -5.70 14.96 12.88
CA GLN A 110 -6.15 13.62 13.22
C GLN A 110 -7.67 13.55 13.45
N ILE A 111 -8.26 14.54 14.11
CA ILE A 111 -9.72 14.63 14.28
C ILE A 111 -10.40 14.81 12.92
N ILE A 112 -9.90 15.70 12.06
CA ILE A 112 -10.46 15.96 10.73
C ILE A 112 -10.44 14.69 9.88
N VAL A 113 -9.30 14.01 9.81
CA VAL A 113 -9.16 12.77 9.04
C VAL A 113 -10.11 11.69 9.56
N ASN A 114 -10.18 11.48 10.88
CA ASN A 114 -11.09 10.49 11.45
C ASN A 114 -12.57 10.85 11.23
N MET A 115 -12.95 12.13 11.23
CA MET A 115 -14.31 12.55 10.88
C MET A 115 -14.65 12.26 9.41
N ILE A 116 -13.72 12.48 8.48
CA ILE A 116 -13.91 12.15 7.07
C ILE A 116 -14.08 10.64 6.89
N LEU A 117 -13.25 9.84 7.56
CA LEU A 117 -13.33 8.37 7.53
C LEU A 117 -14.64 7.87 8.15
N TRP A 118 -15.07 8.48 9.26
CA TRP A 118 -16.33 8.16 9.92
C TRP A 118 -17.53 8.37 8.98
N LYS A 119 -17.54 9.47 8.23
CA LYS A 119 -18.59 9.74 7.23
C LYS A 119 -18.60 8.73 6.07
N LYS A 120 -17.44 8.15 5.72
CA LYS A 120 -17.26 7.28 4.55
C LYS A 120 -17.51 5.79 4.84
N ASP A 121 -17.07 5.29 5.99
CA ASP A 121 -17.11 3.86 6.36
C ASP A 121 -18.29 3.48 7.28
N GLY A 122 -19.16 4.46 7.61
CA GLY A 122 -20.30 4.27 8.52
C GLY A 122 -19.95 4.48 9.99
N CYS A 123 -20.97 4.54 10.85
CA CYS A 123 -20.85 4.99 12.24
C CYS A 123 -20.22 3.99 13.20
N LYS A 124 -18.92 3.72 13.03
CA LYS A 124 -18.14 2.87 13.94
C LYS A 124 -17.50 3.71 15.04
N TRP A 125 -17.60 3.23 16.28
CA TRP A 125 -17.16 3.94 17.49
C TRP A 125 -15.66 4.25 17.53
N TYR A 126 -14.82 3.41 16.91
CA TYR A 126 -13.36 3.59 16.96
C TYR A 126 -12.86 4.82 16.18
N TYR A 127 -13.66 5.39 15.26
CA TYR A 127 -13.32 6.66 14.61
C TYR A 127 -13.38 7.84 15.59
N VAL A 128 -14.29 7.79 16.58
CA VAL A 128 -14.43 8.83 17.61
C VAL A 128 -13.22 8.82 18.56
N LEU A 129 -12.61 7.66 18.77
CA LEU A 129 -11.42 7.51 19.61
C LEU A 129 -10.11 7.82 18.88
N GLY A 130 -10.16 8.32 17.63
CA GLY A 130 -8.97 8.59 16.83
C GLY A 130 -8.26 7.33 16.32
N LEU A 131 -8.84 6.14 16.52
CA LEU A 131 -8.27 4.84 16.12
C LEU A 131 -8.64 4.45 14.68
N GLY A 132 -9.27 5.34 13.91
CA GLY A 132 -9.71 5.06 12.54
C GLY A 132 -8.57 4.76 11.57
N VAL A 133 -7.52 5.58 11.60
CA VAL A 133 -6.32 5.39 10.76
C VAL A 133 -5.57 4.10 11.14
N PRO A 134 -5.23 3.83 12.42
CA PRO A 134 -4.67 2.54 12.85
C PRO A 134 -5.51 1.34 12.47
N ALA A 135 -6.85 1.42 12.62
CA ALA A 135 -7.74 0.33 12.26
C ALA A 135 -7.64 -0.04 10.77
N LYS A 136 -7.46 0.95 9.88
CA LYS A 136 -7.24 0.70 8.45
C LYS A 136 -5.89 0.06 8.16
N TYR A 137 -4.82 0.49 8.84
CA TYR A 137 -3.51 -0.20 8.76
C TYR A 137 -3.62 -1.66 9.18
N ILE A 138 -4.26 -1.92 10.32
CA ILE A 138 -4.46 -3.29 10.83
C ILE A 138 -5.34 -4.10 9.86
N GLN A 139 -6.39 -3.53 9.29
CA GLN A 139 -7.25 -4.22 8.30
C GLN A 139 -6.43 -4.66 7.07
N VAL A 140 -5.58 -3.78 6.53
CA VAL A 140 -4.73 -4.10 5.38
C VAL A 140 -3.71 -5.19 5.73
N LEU A 141 -3.06 -5.09 6.90
CA LEU A 141 -2.10 -6.09 7.36
C LEU A 141 -2.77 -7.44 7.61
N TYR A 142 -3.93 -7.46 8.27
CA TYR A 142 -4.70 -8.67 8.53
C TYR A 142 -5.12 -9.36 7.23
N ALA A 143 -5.66 -8.62 6.27
CA ALA A 143 -6.03 -9.14 4.95
C ALA A 143 -4.81 -9.76 4.22
N PHE A 144 -3.61 -9.26 4.48
CA PHE A 144 -2.38 -9.79 3.88
C PHE A 144 -1.87 -11.06 4.59
N PHE A 145 -1.79 -11.04 5.92
CA PHE A 145 -1.27 -12.15 6.72
C PHE A 145 -2.22 -13.34 6.80
N CYS A 146 -3.52 -13.11 7.03
CA CYS A 146 -4.52 -14.19 7.13
C CYS A 146 -4.90 -14.82 5.78
N ARG A 147 -4.54 -14.20 4.66
CA ARG A 147 -4.72 -14.79 3.32
C ARG A 147 -3.77 -15.96 3.06
N LYS A 148 -2.70 -16.10 3.83
CA LYS A 148 -1.71 -17.17 3.64
C LYS A 148 -2.23 -18.56 4.04
N GLU A 149 -3.35 -18.67 4.76
CA GLU A 149 -3.68 -19.91 5.47
C GLU A 149 -4.90 -20.71 5.00
N ASN A 150 -5.92 -20.14 4.33
CA ASN A 150 -7.12 -20.95 3.98
C ASN A 150 -7.59 -20.77 2.53
N ILE A 151 -7.27 -21.75 1.69
CA ILE A 151 -7.79 -21.94 0.34
C ILE A 151 -8.90 -22.99 0.43
N SER A 152 -10.18 -22.59 0.41
CA SER A 152 -11.30 -23.43 -0.03
C SER A 152 -12.65 -22.66 -0.01
N GLU A 153 -13.07 -22.26 -1.21
CA GLU A 153 -14.42 -22.41 -1.78
C GLU A 153 -15.67 -21.64 -1.28
N ALA A 154 -15.63 -20.83 -0.22
CA ALA A 154 -16.78 -19.94 0.10
C ALA A 154 -16.63 -18.48 -0.38
N ARG A 155 -15.60 -18.18 -1.18
CA ARG A 155 -14.85 -16.92 -1.06
C ARG A 155 -15.03 -15.87 -2.16
N GLU A 156 -15.64 -16.16 -3.31
CA GLU A 156 -15.48 -15.28 -4.50
C GLU A 156 -16.28 -13.96 -4.48
N THR A 157 -17.42 -13.88 -3.79
CA THR A 157 -18.25 -12.66 -3.75
C THR A 157 -17.84 -11.72 -2.62
N GLU A 158 -17.63 -12.24 -1.41
CA GLU A 158 -17.15 -11.46 -0.26
C GLU A 158 -15.71 -10.98 -0.47
N ASP A 159 -14.81 -11.82 -1.02
CA ASP A 159 -13.42 -11.42 -1.32
C ASP A 159 -13.38 -10.28 -2.34
N ARG A 160 -14.32 -10.19 -3.29
CA ARG A 160 -14.29 -9.14 -4.31
C ARG A 160 -14.66 -7.77 -3.73
N GLU A 161 -15.61 -7.72 -2.82
CA GLU A 161 -15.98 -6.48 -2.12
C GLU A 161 -14.91 -6.07 -1.10
N GLU A 162 -14.40 -7.02 -0.31
CA GLU A 162 -13.35 -6.75 0.67
C GLU A 162 -12.05 -6.33 -0.03
N HIS A 163 -11.62 -7.03 -1.08
CA HIS A 163 -10.43 -6.68 -1.86
C HIS A 163 -10.56 -5.30 -2.52
N LYS A 164 -11.75 -4.96 -3.03
CA LYS A 164 -12.03 -3.62 -3.57
C LYS A 164 -11.95 -2.54 -2.48
N SER A 165 -12.42 -2.84 -1.27
CA SER A 165 -12.34 -1.93 -0.13
C SER A 165 -10.90 -1.72 0.37
N VAL A 166 -10.10 -2.79 0.44
CA VAL A 166 -8.68 -2.76 0.84
C VAL A 166 -7.86 -2.02 -0.20
N THR A 167 -8.06 -2.32 -1.49
CA THR A 167 -7.34 -1.66 -2.59
C THR A 167 -7.64 -0.16 -2.62
N ARG A 168 -8.90 0.22 -2.48
CA ARG A 168 -9.31 1.63 -2.38
C ARG A 168 -8.73 2.31 -1.14
N ALA A 169 -8.69 1.61 0.00
CA ALA A 169 -8.10 2.16 1.21
C ALA A 169 -6.61 2.43 1.02
N VAL A 170 -5.87 1.46 0.47
CA VAL A 170 -4.40 1.47 0.32
C VAL A 170 -3.91 2.44 -0.76
N ASN A 171 -4.66 2.59 -1.84
CA ASN A 171 -4.24 3.40 -2.99
C ASN A 171 -4.77 4.83 -2.92
N ASP A 172 -5.99 5.04 -2.42
CA ASP A 172 -6.64 6.36 -2.49
C ASP A 172 -6.75 7.02 -1.11
N LEU A 173 -7.23 6.27 -0.11
CA LEU A 173 -7.70 6.87 1.14
C LEU A 173 -6.57 7.13 2.15
N LEU A 174 -5.70 6.14 2.36
CA LEU A 174 -4.59 6.19 3.31
C LEU A 174 -3.51 7.20 2.88
N PRO A 175 -3.05 7.23 1.61
CA PRO A 175 -2.06 8.20 1.17
C PRO A 175 -2.60 9.64 1.26
N LEU A 176 -3.85 9.87 0.83
CA LEU A 176 -4.48 11.19 0.92
C LEU A 176 -4.63 11.65 2.38
N ALA A 177 -5.14 10.77 3.24
CA ALA A 177 -5.32 11.06 4.65
C ALA A 177 -3.99 11.38 5.33
N ARG A 178 -2.93 10.61 5.04
CA ARG A 178 -1.60 10.88 5.57
C ARG A 178 -1.05 12.19 5.05
N LEU A 179 -1.12 12.44 3.74
CA LEU A 179 -0.64 13.68 3.14
C LEU A 179 -1.30 14.91 3.77
N VAL A 180 -2.63 14.89 3.90
CA VAL A 180 -3.35 16.01 4.53
C VAL A 180 -2.99 16.12 6.02
N GLY A 181 -2.86 14.99 6.73
CA GLY A 181 -2.42 14.94 8.12
C GLY A 181 -1.04 15.59 8.29
N THR A 182 -0.02 15.06 7.61
CA THR A 182 1.37 15.54 7.69
C THR A 182 1.52 17.00 7.26
N LEU A 183 0.77 17.46 6.25
CA LEU A 183 0.80 18.87 5.86
C LEU A 183 0.19 19.82 6.90
N LEU A 184 -0.82 19.38 7.64
CA LEU A 184 -1.48 20.20 8.66
C LEU A 184 -0.83 20.06 10.05
N GLU A 185 -0.04 19.02 10.26
CA GLU A 185 0.65 18.68 11.51
C GLU A 185 2.13 19.09 11.42
N SER A 186 2.91 18.37 10.60
CA SER A 186 4.37 18.46 10.55
C SER A 186 4.87 19.81 10.02
N LEU A 187 4.19 20.43 9.04
CA LEU A 187 4.64 21.74 8.51
C LEU A 187 4.47 22.88 9.53
N PRO A 188 3.27 23.11 10.11
CA PRO A 188 3.12 24.12 11.16
C PRO A 188 3.99 23.83 12.38
N GLU A 189 4.18 22.56 12.74
CA GLU A 189 5.03 22.16 13.86
C GLU A 189 6.51 22.51 13.61
N ILE A 190 7.07 22.20 12.43
CA ILE A 190 8.44 22.61 12.06
C ILE A 190 8.56 24.13 12.07
N CYS A 191 7.58 24.86 11.52
CA CYS A 191 7.57 26.33 11.58
C CYS A 191 7.57 26.85 13.02
N LEU A 192 6.78 26.22 13.89
CA LEU A 192 6.72 26.55 15.31
C LEU A 192 8.07 26.26 15.97
N GLN A 193 8.66 25.09 15.77
CA GLN A 193 9.96 24.69 16.33
C GLN A 193 11.11 25.60 15.85
N ILE A 194 11.12 26.02 14.60
CA ILE A 194 12.09 27.01 14.10
C ILE A 194 11.87 28.36 14.80
N TYR A 195 10.62 28.80 14.94
CA TYR A 195 10.29 30.03 15.66
C TYR A 195 10.72 29.96 17.13
N VAL A 196 10.51 28.81 17.78
CA VAL A 196 10.97 28.52 19.15
C VAL A 196 12.47 28.75 19.26
N LEU A 197 13.26 28.12 18.39
CA LEU A 197 14.72 28.20 18.40
C LEU A 197 15.24 29.62 18.13
N LEU A 198 14.57 30.36 17.25
CA LEU A 198 14.91 31.77 16.98
C LEU A 198 14.62 32.66 18.18
N ARG A 199 13.53 32.40 18.92
CA ARG A 199 13.12 33.24 20.05
C ARG A 199 13.89 32.94 21.33
N THR A 200 14.32 31.70 21.55
CA THR A 200 15.18 31.33 22.69
C THR A 200 16.64 31.69 22.47
N GLY A 201 17.06 31.97 21.24
CA GLY A 201 18.46 32.26 20.89
C GLY A 201 19.35 31.01 20.85
N GLU A 202 18.77 29.82 21.05
CA GLU A 202 19.47 28.53 20.98
C GLU A 202 20.08 28.26 19.60
N LEU A 203 19.50 28.84 18.54
CA LEU A 203 20.08 28.76 17.19
C LEU A 203 21.44 29.47 17.11
N SER A 204 21.65 30.54 17.89
CA SER A 204 22.89 31.32 17.89
C SER A 204 23.96 30.73 18.81
N SER A 205 23.56 30.01 19.86
CA SER A 205 24.49 29.30 20.75
C SER A 205 24.92 27.93 20.24
N LEU A 206 24.30 27.41 19.15
CA LEU A 206 24.51 26.06 18.62
C LEU A 206 24.23 24.92 19.62
N GLU A 207 23.62 25.24 20.77
CA GLU A 207 23.19 24.29 21.80
C GLU A 207 21.74 23.87 21.55
N ILE A 208 21.50 23.26 20.39
CA ILE A 208 20.16 22.74 20.08
C ILE A 208 19.92 21.49 20.93
N GLN A 209 18.85 21.53 21.73
CA GLN A 209 18.39 20.39 22.50
C GLN A 209 18.13 19.18 21.58
N THR A 210 18.69 18.03 21.93
CA THR A 210 18.65 16.81 21.09
C THR A 210 17.23 16.39 20.74
N VAL A 211 16.27 16.62 21.65
CA VAL A 211 14.85 16.33 21.44
C VAL A 211 14.24 17.19 20.33
N LYS A 212 14.52 18.51 20.32
CA LYS A 212 14.05 19.43 19.26
C LYS A 212 14.65 19.08 17.91
N ALA A 213 15.95 18.74 17.88
CA ALA A 213 16.63 18.33 16.65
C ALA A 213 16.05 17.02 16.08
N PHE A 214 15.78 16.06 16.95
CA PHE A 214 15.21 14.77 16.57
C PHE A 214 13.77 14.90 16.06
N THR A 215 12.92 15.64 16.78
CA THR A 215 11.51 15.88 16.39
C THR A 215 11.44 16.60 15.04
N MET A 216 12.20 17.68 14.83
CA MET A 216 12.30 18.35 13.51
C MET A 216 12.69 17.39 12.38
N ALA A 217 13.68 16.51 12.63
CA ALA A 217 14.14 15.55 11.63
C ALA A 217 13.07 14.49 11.30
N VAL A 218 12.36 13.98 12.31
CA VAL A 218 11.25 13.03 12.13
C VAL A 218 10.10 13.68 11.36
N SER A 219 9.64 14.87 11.77
CA SER A 219 8.56 15.60 11.09
C SER A 219 8.91 15.91 9.62
N PHE A 220 10.17 16.21 9.33
CA PHE A 220 10.65 16.40 7.96
C PHE A 220 10.63 15.10 7.14
N LEU A 221 11.12 13.99 7.72
CA LEU A 221 11.11 12.68 7.06
C LEU A 221 9.69 12.17 6.83
N ALA A 222 8.77 12.37 7.78
CA ALA A 222 7.36 12.03 7.65
C ALA A 222 6.69 12.83 6.51
N SER A 223 6.98 14.13 6.43
CA SER A 223 6.52 15.00 5.35
C SER A 223 7.01 14.51 3.98
N LEU A 224 8.32 14.27 3.84
CA LEU A 224 8.90 13.73 2.61
C LEU A 224 8.31 12.37 2.24
N TYR A 225 8.18 11.48 3.21
CA TYR A 225 7.61 10.16 2.98
C TYR A 225 6.16 10.25 2.49
N SER A 226 5.35 11.13 3.08
CA SER A 226 3.95 11.30 2.67
C SER A 226 3.81 11.79 1.22
N ILE A 227 4.73 12.65 0.77
CA ILE A 227 4.77 13.13 -0.63
C ILE A 227 5.17 12.00 -1.57
N ILE A 228 6.22 11.24 -1.22
CA ILE A 228 6.66 10.09 -2.03
C ILE A 228 5.56 9.02 -2.09
N GLU A 229 4.88 8.76 -0.96
CA GLU A 229 3.79 7.81 -0.89
C GLU A 229 2.60 8.25 -1.77
N TRP A 230 2.30 9.54 -1.81
CA TRP A 230 1.29 10.10 -2.69
C TRP A 230 1.64 9.92 -4.18
N GLU A 231 2.86 10.33 -4.58
CA GLU A 231 3.34 10.22 -5.96
C GLU A 231 3.44 8.77 -6.43
N THR A 232 3.82 7.84 -5.54
CA THR A 232 3.91 6.41 -5.89
C THR A 232 2.57 5.68 -5.83
N GLY A 233 1.56 6.26 -5.17
CA GLY A 233 0.21 5.71 -5.05
C GLY A 233 -0.67 5.95 -6.28
N PHE A 234 -0.46 7.07 -6.99
CA PHE A 234 -1.14 7.41 -8.24
C PHE A 234 -0.15 7.30 -9.41
N PRO A 235 -0.05 6.15 -10.10
CA PRO A 235 0.67 6.12 -11.36
C PRO A 235 0.00 7.12 -12.32
N ASN A 236 0.76 8.11 -12.78
CA ASN A 236 0.36 9.00 -13.86
C ASN A 236 0.04 8.14 -15.08
N ASP A 237 -1.25 7.98 -15.39
CA ASP A 237 -1.74 7.49 -16.68
C ASP A 237 -1.52 8.55 -17.77
#